data_AF-A0A7G8GJG5-F1
#
_entry.id   AF-A0A7G8GJG5-F1
#
_cell.length_a   1.000
_cell.length_b   1.000
_cell.length_c   1.000
_cell.angle_alpha   90.00
_cell.angle_beta   90.00
_cell.angle_gamma   90.00
#
_symmetry.space_group_name_H-M   'P 1'
#
loop_
_entity.id
_entity.type
_entity.pdbx_description
1 polymer ?
#
loop_
_entity_poly.entity_id
_entity_poly.type
_entity_poly.pdbx_seq_one_letter_code
_entity_poly.pdbx_strand_id
1 'polypeptide(L)'
;MSTLKRYPQRFRRDDRQRGFTLLETLIAGVLVIMTMTAVARMGTSALAGSSNYADRRKIEADIETHIQLIQQADSLLTYERIPTADQASACLKPAEYLATVLQENGQIGSTRYFPEISLPSNSNIKSITFTPVNDKDIVEVIYLFEPPEDNITEEYRRLELNPNFQSRCPAY
;
A
#
# COMPACT_ATOMS: atom_id res chain seq x y z
N MET A 1 -21.36 62.32 -11.84
CA MET A 1 -22.17 62.04 -10.63
C MET A 1 -23.33 61.14 -11.02
N SER A 2 -23.17 59.83 -10.89
CA SER A 2 -24.16 58.81 -11.25
C SER A 2 -24.91 58.36 -10.00
N THR A 3 -26.22 58.64 -9.95
CA THR A 3 -27.10 58.25 -8.86
C THR A 3 -27.49 56.77 -8.99
N LEU A 4 -27.03 55.93 -8.05
CA LEU A 4 -27.42 54.53 -7.95
C LEU A 4 -28.89 54.43 -7.52
N LYS A 5 -29.73 53.91 -8.42
CA LYS A 5 -31.14 53.59 -8.19
C LYS A 5 -31.22 52.35 -7.28
N ARG A 6 -31.47 52.55 -5.98
CA ARG A 6 -31.74 51.45 -5.04
C ARG A 6 -33.13 50.87 -5.32
N TYR A 7 -33.18 49.61 -5.74
CA TYR A 7 -34.41 48.84 -5.73
C TYR A 7 -34.72 48.43 -4.29
N PRO A 8 -35.88 48.83 -3.72
CA PRO A 8 -36.30 48.29 -2.44
C PRO A 8 -36.66 46.82 -2.63
N GLN A 9 -35.87 45.90 -2.06
CA GLN A 9 -36.33 44.53 -1.87
C GLN A 9 -37.51 44.57 -0.90
N ARG A 10 -38.73 44.50 -1.46
CA ARG A 10 -39.93 44.26 -0.68
C ARG A 10 -39.88 42.82 -0.18
N PHE A 11 -39.31 42.62 1.02
CA PHE A 11 -39.70 41.48 1.82
C PHE A 11 -41.17 41.68 2.19
N ARG A 12 -42.02 41.00 1.44
CA ARG A 12 -43.46 40.97 1.65
C ARG A 12 -43.70 40.22 2.96
N ARG A 13 -43.81 40.95 4.08
CA ARG A 13 -44.42 40.44 5.32
C ARG A 13 -45.92 40.29 5.07
N ASP A 14 -46.31 39.19 4.45
CA ASP A 14 -47.67 38.67 4.58
C ASP A 14 -47.72 37.92 5.93
N ASP A 15 -47.98 38.66 7.00
CA ASP A 15 -48.35 38.10 8.31
C ASP A 15 -49.77 37.53 8.21
N ARG A 16 -49.91 36.36 7.58
CA ARG A 16 -50.94 35.40 7.98
C ARG A 16 -50.30 34.47 8.98
N GLN A 17 -50.64 34.65 10.26
CA GLN A 17 -50.42 33.66 11.31
C GLN A 17 -51.21 32.38 10.98
N ARG A 18 -50.72 31.60 10.03
CA ARG A 18 -51.08 30.20 9.87
C ARG A 18 -50.05 29.42 10.69
N GLY A 19 -50.43 29.08 11.92
CA GLY A 19 -49.64 28.14 12.71
C GLY A 19 -49.51 26.81 11.96
N PHE A 20 -48.42 26.09 12.21
CA PHE A 20 -48.27 24.75 11.64
C PHE A 20 -49.38 23.83 12.14
N THR A 21 -50.01 23.12 11.22
CA THR A 21 -50.94 22.06 11.60
C THR A 21 -50.16 20.88 12.18
N LEU A 22 -50.79 20.10 13.06
CA LEU A 22 -50.19 18.88 13.65
C LEU A 22 -49.75 17.89 12.55
N LEU A 23 -50.48 17.85 11.43
CA LEU A 23 -50.12 17.03 10.28
C LEU A 23 -48.83 17.50 9.59
N GLU A 24 -48.67 18.81 9.39
CA GLU A 24 -47.46 19.37 8.76
C GLU A 24 -46.21 19.14 9.63
N THR A 25 -46.32 19.30 10.95
CA THR A 25 -45.19 19.03 11.86
C THR A 25 -44.85 17.55 11.92
N LEU A 26 -45.85 16.66 11.85
CA LEU A 26 -45.65 15.21 11.78
C LEU A 26 -44.93 14.82 10.48
N ILE A 27 -45.39 15.32 9.33
CA ILE A 27 -44.76 15.05 8.03
C ILE A 27 -43.32 15.58 8.02
N ALA A 28 -43.10 16.81 8.48
CA ALA A 28 -41.76 17.40 8.56
C ALA A 28 -40.84 16.59 9.49
N GLY A 29 -41.34 16.16 10.65
CA GLY A 29 -40.60 15.31 11.58
C GLY A 29 -40.17 13.98 10.95
N VAL A 30 -41.08 13.31 10.23
CA VAL A 30 -40.77 12.06 9.53
C VAL A 30 -39.71 12.26 8.44
N LEU A 31 -39.81 13.33 7.65
CA LEU A 31 -38.80 13.66 6.62
C LEU A 31 -37.42 13.94 7.24
N VAL A 32 -37.36 14.65 8.37
CA VAL A 32 -36.10 14.92 9.08
C VAL A 32 -35.51 13.62 9.62
N ILE A 33 -36.32 12.73 10.21
CA ILE A 33 -35.84 11.43 10.70
C ILE A 33 -35.29 10.58 9.54
N MET A 34 -35.97 10.54 8.38
CA MET A 34 -35.51 9.80 7.21
C MET A 34 -34.19 10.34 6.65
N THR A 35 -34.06 11.66 6.53
CA THR A 35 -32.83 12.28 6.03
C THR A 35 -31.65 12.09 6.99
N MET A 36 -31.86 12.27 8.29
CA MET A 36 -30.81 12.04 9.30
C MET A 36 -30.37 10.59 9.35
N THR A 37 -31.29 9.62 9.25
CA THR A 37 -30.93 8.19 9.21
C THR A 37 -30.14 7.82 7.96
N ALA A 38 -30.48 8.38 6.79
CA ALA A 38 -29.71 8.20 5.58
C ALA A 38 -28.28 8.77 5.70
N VAL A 39 -28.15 10.00 6.20
CA VAL A 39 -26.84 10.65 6.41
C VAL A 39 -26.00 9.89 7.44
N ALA A 40 -26.61 9.41 8.53
CA ALA A 40 -25.92 8.61 9.53
C ALA A 40 -25.31 7.34 8.91
N ARG A 41 -26.09 6.60 8.09
CA ARG A 41 -25.59 5.39 7.40
C ARG A 41 -24.49 5.70 6.39
N MET A 42 -24.61 6.79 5.64
CA MET A 42 -23.55 7.22 4.71
C MET A 42 -22.27 7.58 5.46
N GLY A 43 -22.38 8.31 6.58
CA GLY A 43 -21.26 8.69 7.43
C GLY A 43 -20.53 7.49 8.03
N THR A 44 -21.26 6.51 8.57
CA THR A 44 -20.65 5.27 9.10
C THR A 44 -19.95 4.47 8.01
N SER A 45 -20.53 4.40 6.80
CA SER A 45 -19.93 3.69 5.67
C SER A 45 -18.64 4.36 5.19
N ALA A 46 -18.62 5.70 5.16
CA ALA A 46 -17.43 6.47 4.82
C ALA A 46 -16.30 6.29 5.85
N LEU A 47 -16.63 6.24 7.14
CA LEU A 47 -15.67 5.99 8.22
C LEU A 47 -15.11 4.56 8.17
N ALA A 48 -15.96 3.56 7.95
CA ALA A 48 -15.53 2.17 7.80
C ALA A 48 -14.56 2.03 6.61
N GLY A 49 -14.90 2.62 5.46
CA GLY A 49 -13.98 2.68 4.32
C GLY A 49 -12.67 3.38 4.67
N SER A 50 -12.73 4.51 5.38
CA SER A 50 -11.54 5.25 5.80
C SER A 50 -10.61 4.45 6.72
N SER A 51 -11.16 3.61 7.60
CA SER A 51 -10.40 2.71 8.47
C SER A 51 -9.63 1.68 7.64
N ASN A 52 -10.32 1.00 6.72
CA ASN A 52 -9.70 -0.01 5.86
C ASN A 52 -8.58 0.60 5.01
N TYR A 53 -8.79 1.82 4.47
CA TYR A 53 -7.73 2.54 3.76
C TYR A 53 -6.56 2.93 4.65
N ALA A 54 -6.77 3.19 5.93
CA ALA A 54 -5.69 3.49 6.87
C ALA A 54 -4.87 2.24 7.17
N ASP A 55 -5.52 1.10 7.41
CA ASP A 55 -4.83 -0.16 7.70
C ASP A 55 -4.13 -0.72 6.46
N ARG A 56 -4.75 -0.63 5.28
CA ARG A 56 -4.09 -0.94 4.01
C ARG A 56 -2.83 -0.12 3.82
N ARG A 57 -2.89 1.20 4.09
CA ARG A 57 -1.71 2.07 3.98
C ARG A 57 -0.56 1.65 4.90
N LYS A 58 -0.83 1.10 6.08
CA LYS A 58 0.22 0.57 6.97
C LYS A 58 0.88 -0.66 6.35
N ILE A 59 0.08 -1.63 5.89
CA ILE A 59 0.59 -2.85 5.25
C ILE A 59 1.45 -2.50 4.02
N GLU A 60 0.95 -1.64 3.14
CA GLU A 60 1.69 -1.23 1.94
C GLU A 60 2.96 -0.45 2.29
N ALA A 61 2.95 0.39 3.32
CA ALA A 61 4.14 1.11 3.77
C ALA A 61 5.21 0.16 4.32
N ASP A 62 4.81 -0.90 5.04
CA ASP A 62 5.73 -1.91 5.54
C ASP A 62 6.34 -2.73 4.39
N ILE A 63 5.52 -3.13 3.41
CA ILE A 63 5.98 -3.82 2.19
C ILE A 63 6.94 -2.93 1.40
N GLU A 64 6.58 -1.67 1.17
CA GLU A 64 7.39 -0.70 0.43
C GLU A 64 8.75 -0.47 1.11
N THR A 65 8.76 -0.33 2.44
CA THR A 65 9.99 -0.22 3.22
C THR A 65 10.87 -1.45 3.02
N HIS A 66 10.28 -2.65 3.06
CA HIS A 66 11.01 -3.88 2.84
C HIS A 66 11.54 -4.01 1.40
N ILE A 67 10.77 -3.60 0.39
CA ILE A 67 11.21 -3.54 -1.02
C ILE A 67 12.45 -2.66 -1.15
N GLN A 68 12.47 -1.49 -0.51
CA GLN A 68 13.61 -0.59 -0.54
C GLN A 68 14.86 -1.21 0.09
N LEU A 69 14.70 -1.95 1.20
CA LEU A 69 15.81 -2.69 1.82
C LEU A 69 16.35 -3.79 0.91
N ILE A 70 15.47 -4.52 0.20
CA ILE A 70 15.91 -5.54 -0.75
C ILE A 70 16.65 -4.92 -1.95
N GLN A 71 16.14 -3.83 -2.51
CA GLN A 71 16.80 -3.14 -3.62
C GLN A 71 18.16 -2.57 -3.20
N GLN A 72 18.26 -2.06 -1.96
CA GLN A 72 19.53 -1.66 -1.37
C GLN A 72 20.47 -2.85 -1.23
N ALA A 73 19.98 -4.00 -0.76
CA ALA A 73 20.77 -5.21 -0.60
C ALA A 73 21.32 -5.73 -1.94
N ASP A 74 20.49 -5.77 -2.98
CA ASP A 74 20.93 -6.09 -4.34
C ASP A 74 22.00 -5.10 -4.86
N SER A 75 21.79 -3.80 -4.63
CA SER A 75 22.78 -2.77 -4.98
C SER A 75 24.12 -2.98 -4.25
N LEU A 76 24.09 -3.45 -3.01
CA LEU A 76 25.26 -3.73 -2.19
C LEU A 76 25.95 -5.05 -2.55
N LEU A 77 25.24 -6.02 -3.11
CA LEU A 77 25.79 -7.28 -3.59
C LEU A 77 26.52 -7.05 -4.92
N THR A 78 27.74 -6.54 -4.85
CA THR A 78 28.60 -6.34 -6.04
C THR A 78 29.47 -7.57 -6.32
N TYR A 79 29.90 -7.71 -7.57
CA TYR A 79 30.76 -8.82 -8.01
C TYR A 79 32.06 -8.93 -7.18
N GLU A 80 32.64 -7.81 -6.80
CA GLU A 80 33.88 -7.75 -6.01
C GLU A 80 33.69 -8.17 -4.56
N ARG A 81 32.45 -8.12 -4.04
CA ARG A 81 32.13 -8.60 -2.69
C ARG A 81 31.89 -10.11 -2.65
N ILE A 82 31.58 -10.73 -3.79
CA ILE A 82 31.43 -12.18 -3.89
C ILE A 82 32.83 -12.81 -3.79
N PRO A 83 33.03 -13.81 -2.92
CA PRO A 83 34.30 -14.53 -2.82
C PRO A 83 34.74 -15.05 -4.18
N THR A 84 36.03 -14.98 -4.48
CA THR A 84 36.57 -15.41 -5.80
C THR A 84 36.25 -16.86 -6.13
N ALA A 85 36.10 -17.72 -5.12
CA ALA A 85 35.67 -19.11 -5.29
C ALA A 85 34.22 -19.24 -5.82
N ASP A 86 33.35 -18.29 -5.46
CA ASP A 86 31.92 -18.32 -5.75
C ASP A 86 31.53 -17.39 -6.91
N GLN A 87 32.45 -16.55 -7.41
CA GLN A 87 32.17 -15.63 -8.51
C GLN A 87 31.71 -16.36 -9.80
N ALA A 88 32.35 -17.48 -10.13
CA ALA A 88 31.98 -18.24 -11.32
C ALA A 88 30.60 -18.89 -11.19
N SER A 89 30.27 -19.46 -10.02
CA SER A 89 28.94 -20.06 -9.79
C SER A 89 27.84 -19.00 -9.70
N ALA A 90 28.12 -17.85 -9.06
CA ALA A 90 27.21 -16.72 -9.02
C ALA A 90 26.90 -16.18 -10.42
N CYS A 91 27.89 -16.11 -11.32
CA CYS A 91 27.68 -15.65 -12.69
C CYS A 91 26.98 -16.66 -13.59
N LEU A 92 27.14 -17.97 -13.32
CA LEU A 92 26.40 -19.02 -14.05
C LEU A 92 24.92 -19.02 -13.69
N LYS A 93 24.57 -18.65 -12.46
CA LYS A 93 23.19 -18.65 -11.95
C LYS A 93 22.93 -17.44 -11.04
N PRO A 94 22.84 -16.23 -11.63
CA PRO A 94 22.77 -15.00 -10.86
C PRO A 94 21.49 -14.91 -10.02
N ALA A 95 20.36 -15.37 -10.57
CA ALA A 95 19.08 -15.40 -9.87
C ALA A 95 19.11 -16.33 -8.64
N GLU A 96 19.60 -17.57 -8.77
CA GLU A 96 19.72 -18.50 -7.64
C GLU A 96 20.64 -17.93 -6.55
N TYR A 97 21.75 -17.31 -6.97
CA TYR A 97 22.71 -16.73 -6.03
C TYR A 97 22.11 -15.56 -5.26
N LEU A 98 21.47 -14.59 -5.93
CA LEU A 98 20.81 -13.49 -5.23
C LEU A 98 19.69 -14.01 -4.30
N ALA A 99 18.87 -14.96 -4.76
CA ALA A 99 17.77 -15.51 -3.97
C ALA A 99 18.28 -16.19 -2.68
N THR A 100 19.37 -16.96 -2.75
CA THR A 100 19.96 -17.61 -1.57
C THR A 100 20.56 -16.60 -0.60
N VAL A 101 21.26 -15.57 -1.09
CA VAL A 101 21.81 -14.51 -0.23
C VAL A 101 20.68 -13.75 0.49
N LEU A 102 19.58 -13.44 -0.21
CA LEU A 102 18.42 -12.77 0.38
C LEU A 102 17.70 -13.65 1.43
N GLN A 103 17.55 -14.96 1.16
CA GLN A 103 16.97 -15.91 2.10
C GLN A 103 17.79 -16.05 3.38
N GLU A 104 19.12 -16.00 3.27
CA GLU A 104 20.04 -16.07 4.40
C GLU A 104 20.32 -14.67 5.01
N ASN A 105 19.43 -13.70 4.79
CA ASN A 105 19.49 -12.35 5.35
C ASN A 105 20.84 -11.62 5.10
N GLY A 106 21.43 -11.82 3.92
CA GLY A 106 22.64 -11.15 3.50
C GLY A 106 23.94 -11.79 3.93
N GLN A 107 23.91 -13.04 4.39
CA GLN A 107 25.10 -13.76 4.81
C GLN A 107 25.12 -15.19 4.25
N ILE A 108 26.22 -15.60 3.62
CA ILE A 108 26.44 -17.02 3.28
C ILE A 108 27.66 -17.50 4.05
N GLY A 109 27.47 -18.51 4.91
CA GLY A 109 28.50 -19.00 5.81
C GLY A 109 28.99 -17.90 6.76
N SER A 110 30.28 -17.57 6.70
CA SER A 110 30.89 -16.48 7.49
C SER A 110 30.93 -15.13 6.76
N THR A 111 30.54 -15.08 5.48
CA THR A 111 30.68 -13.89 4.64
C THR A 111 29.38 -13.09 4.65
N ARG A 112 29.44 -11.83 5.11
CA ARG A 112 28.31 -10.90 5.11
C ARG A 112 28.43 -9.92 3.94
N TYR A 113 27.40 -9.89 3.10
CA TYR A 113 27.34 -9.07 1.88
C TYR A 113 26.67 -7.72 2.12
N PHE A 114 25.61 -7.71 2.93
CA PHE A 114 24.85 -6.52 3.30
C PHE A 114 24.31 -6.64 4.73
N PRO A 115 23.89 -5.52 5.36
CA PRO A 115 23.25 -5.55 6.67
C PRO A 115 22.00 -6.43 6.68
N GLU A 116 21.67 -6.98 7.85
CA GLU A 116 20.46 -7.78 8.02
C GLU A 116 19.21 -6.98 7.60
N ILE A 117 18.38 -7.60 6.77
CA ILE A 117 17.12 -7.02 6.32
C ILE A 117 16.07 -7.32 7.37
N SER A 118 15.56 -6.28 8.04
CA SER A 118 14.46 -6.45 8.97
C SER A 118 13.20 -6.86 8.21
N LEU A 119 12.69 -8.07 8.48
CA LEU A 119 11.39 -8.49 7.98
C LEU A 119 10.30 -7.55 8.50
N PRO A 120 9.27 -7.24 7.69
CA PRO A 120 8.18 -6.41 8.14
C PRO A 120 7.46 -7.08 9.31
N SER A 121 7.22 -6.33 10.38
CA SER A 121 6.68 -6.83 11.65
C SER A 121 5.15 -6.96 11.67
N ASN A 122 4.50 -6.62 10.57
CA ASN A 122 3.06 -6.60 10.43
C ASN A 122 2.48 -8.02 10.40
N SER A 123 1.61 -8.35 11.36
CA SER A 123 1.00 -9.68 11.47
C SER A 123 0.15 -10.08 10.25
N ASN A 124 -0.29 -9.11 9.45
CA ASN A 124 -1.09 -9.38 8.27
C ASN A 124 -0.23 -9.88 7.09
N ILE A 125 1.10 -9.71 7.14
CA ILE A 125 2.01 -10.27 6.14
C ILE A 125 2.30 -11.71 6.54
N LYS A 126 1.78 -12.67 5.77
CA LYS A 126 1.88 -14.10 6.06
C LYS A 126 3.25 -14.67 5.71
N SER A 127 3.78 -14.29 4.56
CA SER A 127 5.02 -14.84 4.05
C SER A 127 5.68 -13.95 3.02
N ILE A 128 7.00 -14.03 2.97
CA ILE A 128 7.84 -13.45 1.92
C ILE A 128 8.66 -14.58 1.32
N THR A 129 8.56 -14.79 0.02
CA THR A 129 9.28 -15.85 -0.68
C THR A 129 10.16 -15.27 -1.78
N PHE A 130 11.41 -15.72 -1.82
CA PHE A 130 12.38 -15.37 -2.86
C PHE A 130 12.49 -16.54 -3.83
N THR A 131 12.02 -16.36 -5.07
CA THR A 131 11.96 -17.41 -6.09
C THR A 131 12.85 -17.03 -7.27
N PRO A 132 13.92 -17.80 -7.56
CA PRO A 132 14.73 -17.56 -8.74
C PRO A 132 14.00 -18.01 -10.00
N VAL A 133 13.96 -17.15 -11.02
CA VAL A 133 13.44 -17.45 -12.36
C VAL A 133 14.61 -17.48 -13.32
N ASN A 134 15.26 -18.64 -13.37
CA ASN A 134 16.54 -18.84 -14.06
C ASN A 134 16.49 -18.54 -15.57
N ASP A 135 15.37 -18.80 -16.24
CA ASP A 135 15.23 -18.51 -17.68
C ASP A 135 15.32 -17.02 -18.02
N LYS A 136 15.16 -16.15 -17.01
CA LYS A 136 15.14 -14.70 -17.15
C LYS A 136 16.24 -14.02 -16.34
N ASP A 137 17.04 -14.78 -15.60
CA ASP A 137 18.02 -14.26 -14.63
C ASP A 137 17.43 -13.26 -13.63
N ILE A 138 16.16 -13.42 -13.25
CA ILE A 138 15.50 -12.55 -12.27
C ILE A 138 15.15 -13.31 -10.99
N VAL A 139 15.09 -12.58 -9.88
CA VAL A 139 14.51 -13.05 -8.62
C VAL A 139 13.14 -12.42 -8.43
N GLU A 140 12.12 -13.26 -8.28
CA GLU A 140 10.79 -12.84 -7.86
C GLU A 140 10.71 -12.85 -6.33
N VAL A 141 10.39 -11.70 -5.74
CA VAL A 141 10.03 -11.57 -4.33
C VAL A 141 8.52 -11.44 -4.23
N ILE A 142 7.88 -12.42 -3.60
CA ILE A 142 6.42 -12.48 -3.47
C ILE A 142 6.06 -12.25 -2.00
N TYR A 143 5.25 -11.23 -1.77
CA TYR A 143 4.63 -10.91 -0.49
C TYR A 143 3.21 -11.44 -0.50
N LEU A 144 2.84 -12.26 0.48
CA LEU A 144 1.46 -12.71 0.68
C LEU A 144 0.92 -12.08 1.96
N PHE A 145 -0.23 -11.42 1.89
CA PHE A 145 -0.81 -10.72 3.04
C PHE A 145 -2.34 -10.75 3.06
N GLU A 146 -2.90 -10.56 4.26
CA GLU A 146 -4.34 -10.41 4.47
C GLU A 146 -4.73 -8.94 4.32
N PRO A 147 -5.58 -8.59 3.35
CA PRO A 147 -6.06 -7.24 3.18
C PRO A 147 -7.13 -6.89 4.23
N PRO A 148 -7.31 -5.60 4.58
CA PRO A 148 -8.27 -5.18 5.60
C PRO A 148 -9.75 -5.25 5.14
N GLU A 149 -10.01 -5.55 3.87
CA GLU A 149 -11.37 -5.67 3.34
C GLU A 149 -11.97 -7.06 3.58
N ASP A 150 -13.16 -7.13 4.18
CA ASP A 150 -13.84 -8.37 4.57
C ASP A 150 -14.15 -9.37 3.43
N ASN A 151 -14.11 -8.91 2.17
CA ASN A 151 -14.47 -9.71 1.00
C ASN A 151 -13.25 -10.33 0.28
N ILE A 152 -12.03 -10.05 0.74
CA ILE A 152 -10.80 -10.53 0.10
C ILE A 152 -10.00 -11.31 1.14
N THR A 153 -9.72 -12.57 0.87
CA THR A 153 -9.03 -13.45 1.83
C THR A 153 -7.53 -13.21 1.82
N GLU A 154 -6.93 -13.08 0.63
CA GLU A 154 -5.48 -12.90 0.46
C GLU A 154 -5.19 -12.01 -0.75
N GLU A 155 -4.14 -11.21 -0.63
CA GLU A 155 -3.58 -10.40 -1.71
C GLU A 155 -2.06 -10.65 -1.78
N TYR A 156 -1.47 -10.41 -2.95
CA TYR A 156 -0.03 -10.52 -3.12
C TYR A 156 0.58 -9.26 -3.76
N ARG A 157 1.83 -8.96 -3.38
CA ARG A 157 2.72 -8.05 -4.11
C ARG A 157 3.87 -8.85 -4.70
N ARG A 158 4.28 -8.51 -5.92
CA ARG A 158 5.41 -9.11 -6.61
C ARG A 158 6.42 -8.03 -6.94
N LEU A 159 7.67 -8.29 -6.59
CA LEU A 159 8.83 -7.50 -7.00
C LEU A 159 9.73 -8.41 -7.84
N GLU A 160 10.15 -7.91 -9.00
CA GLU A 160 11.11 -8.59 -9.87
C GLU A 160 12.45 -7.86 -9.77
N LEU A 161 13.51 -8.60 -9.48
CA LEU A 161 14.87 -8.07 -9.31
C LEU A 161 15.79 -8.71 -10.33
N ASN A 162 16.63 -7.88 -10.95
CA ASN A 162 17.74 -8.35 -11.76
C ASN A 162 19.03 -8.20 -10.93
N PRO A 163 19.76 -9.29 -10.64
CA PRO A 163 20.97 -9.24 -9.84
C PRO A 163 22.00 -8.24 -10.36
N ASN A 164 22.27 -7.20 -9.58
CA ASN A 164 23.11 -6.08 -10.01
C ASN A 164 24.54 -6.52 -10.41
N PHE A 165 25.13 -7.49 -9.70
CA PHE A 165 26.46 -8.02 -10.00
C PHE A 165 26.56 -8.71 -11.36
N GLN A 166 25.44 -9.15 -11.96
CA GLN A 166 25.44 -9.86 -13.25
C GLN A 166 26.08 -9.02 -14.36
N SER A 167 25.94 -7.68 -14.29
CA SER A 167 26.56 -6.73 -15.23
C SER A 167 28.08 -6.77 -15.26
N ARG A 168 28.73 -7.33 -14.24
CA ARG A 168 30.18 -7.45 -14.10
C ARG A 168 30.69 -8.87 -14.32
N CYS A 169 29.79 -9.82 -14.60
CA CYS A 169 30.18 -11.18 -14.92
C CYS A 169 31.00 -11.23 -16.23
N PRO A 170 32.06 -12.06 -16.29
CA PRO A 170 32.81 -12.24 -17.52
C PRO A 170 31.90 -12.83 -18.61
N ALA A 171 32.08 -12.36 -19.85
CA ALA A 171 31.42 -12.98 -20.99
C ALA A 171 31.95 -14.41 -21.16
N TYR A 172 31.03 -15.37 -21.23
CA TYR A 172 31.32 -16.78 -21.50
C TYR A 172 31.23 -17.07 -22.99
#